data_AF-A0A8S9HA56-F1
#
_entry.id   AF-A0A8S9HA56-F1
#
_cell.length_a   1.000
_cell.length_b   1.000
_cell.length_c   1.000
_cell.angle_alpha   90.00
_cell.angle_beta   90.00
_cell.angle_gamma   90.00
#
_symmetry.space_group_name_H-M   'P 1'
#
loop_
_entity.id
_entity.type
_entity.pdbx_description
1 polymer ?
#
loop_
_entity_poly.entity_id
_entity_poly.type
_entity_poly.pdbx_seq_one_letter_code
_entity_poly.pdbx_strand_id
1 'polypeptide(L)'
;MLPVPSSTSVPVSHGDDEVSARPIGVKAAKGKGKRTFEEEGKPVKEFESFWDIRQKDFALRDKLNKEKLLESLIAKTELDKLEIALKTKLINDMLAN
;
A
#
# COMPACT_ATOMS: atom_id res chain seq x y z
N MET A 1 0.07 -74.77 20.31
CA MET A 1 1.32 -74.08 19.96
C MET A 1 0.96 -72.97 18.98
N LEU A 2 1.21 -71.69 19.32
CA LEU A 2 1.22 -70.59 18.33
C LEU A 2 2.65 -70.51 17.71
N PRO A 3 2.84 -70.00 16.47
CA PRO A 3 2.89 -68.54 16.25
C PRO A 3 2.28 -68.01 14.93
N VAL A 4 1.77 -66.78 14.98
CA VAL A 4 1.62 -65.77 13.90
C VAL A 4 2.91 -64.89 13.89
N PRO A 5 3.16 -63.92 12.98
CA PRO A 5 2.58 -63.58 11.66
C PRO A 5 3.64 -63.24 10.57
N SER A 6 3.21 -62.95 9.33
CA SER A 6 3.86 -61.89 8.56
C SER A 6 2.86 -61.22 7.61
N SER A 7 2.58 -59.95 7.96
CA SER A 7 2.22 -58.77 7.18
C SER A 7 1.52 -58.96 5.82
N THR A 8 0.37 -58.35 5.54
CA THR A 8 -0.05 -57.00 5.93
C THR A 8 -1.57 -56.89 6.07
N SER A 9 -1.94 -56.40 7.26
CA SER A 9 -3.05 -55.51 7.62
C SER A 9 -4.22 -55.33 6.65
N VAL A 10 -5.35 -55.85 7.14
CA VAL A 10 -6.78 -55.62 6.96
C VAL A 10 -7.34 -54.40 6.17
N PRO A 11 -8.57 -54.57 5.64
CA PRO A 11 -9.36 -53.57 4.90
C PRO A 11 -10.36 -52.79 5.79
N VAL A 12 -10.98 -51.78 5.15
CA VAL A 12 -12.24 -51.08 5.49
C VAL A 12 -12.24 -50.18 6.74
N SER A 13 -12.40 -48.87 6.55
CA SER A 13 -13.54 -48.13 7.13
C SER A 13 -13.67 -46.71 6.59
N HIS A 14 -14.86 -46.44 6.05
CA HIS A 14 -15.65 -45.21 6.09
C HIS A 14 -14.95 -43.87 6.36
N GLY A 15 -15.06 -42.98 5.40
CA GLY A 15 -14.87 -41.55 5.60
C GLY A 15 -14.97 -40.85 4.26
N ASP A 16 -15.87 -39.88 4.19
CA ASP A 16 -16.08 -38.99 3.05
C ASP A 16 -14.75 -38.51 2.45
N ASP A 17 -14.68 -38.51 1.11
CA ASP A 17 -13.87 -37.64 0.23
C ASP A 17 -13.38 -38.43 -1.01
N GLU A 18 -14.29 -38.78 -1.92
CA GLU A 18 -13.90 -39.20 -3.27
C GLU A 18 -13.88 -38.01 -4.21
N VAL A 19 -12.81 -37.22 -4.09
CA VAL A 19 -12.15 -36.62 -5.25
C VAL A 19 -11.82 -37.77 -6.20
N SER A 20 -12.76 -38.08 -7.09
CA SER A 20 -12.54 -39.03 -8.18
C SER A 20 -11.35 -38.56 -9.02
N ALA A 21 -10.23 -39.26 -8.84
CA ALA A 21 -8.99 -39.02 -9.55
C ALA A 21 -9.26 -39.12 -11.04
N ARG A 22 -9.14 -37.99 -11.73
CA ARG A 22 -9.41 -37.90 -13.17
C ARG A 22 -8.41 -38.78 -13.94
N PRO A 23 -8.85 -39.50 -14.97
CA PRO A 23 -7.98 -40.40 -15.72
C PRO A 23 -6.77 -39.65 -16.31
N ILE A 24 -5.58 -40.25 -16.12
CA ILE A 24 -4.31 -39.75 -16.65
C ILE A 24 -4.38 -39.78 -18.18
N GLY A 25 -4.47 -38.59 -18.78
CA GLY A 25 -4.55 -38.43 -20.23
C GLY A 25 -5.38 -37.23 -20.70
N VAL A 26 -6.24 -36.67 -19.84
CA VAL A 26 -7.10 -35.53 -20.21
C VAL A 26 -6.48 -34.22 -19.70
N LYS A 27 -5.86 -33.44 -20.59
CA LYS A 27 -5.40 -32.07 -20.29
C LYS A 27 -6.58 -31.25 -19.77
N ALA A 28 -6.46 -30.73 -18.55
CA ALA A 28 -7.46 -29.82 -17.99
C ALA A 28 -7.52 -28.54 -18.84
N ALA A 29 -8.60 -28.38 -19.60
CA ALA A 29 -8.92 -27.14 -20.29
C ALA A 29 -9.22 -26.06 -19.24
N LYS A 30 -8.27 -25.13 -19.11
CA LYS A 30 -8.37 -23.76 -18.58
C LYS A 30 -9.69 -23.40 -17.88
N GLY A 31 -9.73 -23.55 -16.56
CA GLY A 31 -10.71 -22.86 -15.72
C GLY A 31 -10.41 -21.37 -15.68
N LYS A 32 -10.95 -20.60 -16.64
CA LYS A 32 -10.92 -19.13 -16.58
C LYS A 32 -11.94 -18.68 -15.55
N GLY A 33 -11.52 -18.67 -14.28
CA GLY A 33 -12.26 -18.05 -13.18
C GLY A 33 -12.54 -16.59 -13.53
N LYS A 34 -13.81 -16.20 -13.45
CA LYS A 34 -14.28 -14.83 -13.66
C LYS A 34 -13.61 -13.95 -12.61
N ARG A 35 -12.63 -13.11 -13.00
CA ARG A 35 -12.22 -11.99 -12.16
C ARG A 35 -13.39 -11.01 -12.11
N THR A 36 -13.86 -10.72 -10.92
CA THR A 36 -14.90 -9.74 -10.68
C THR A 36 -14.38 -8.36 -11.09
N PHE A 37 -15.19 -7.64 -11.85
CA PHE A 37 -14.95 -6.27 -12.34
C PHE A 37 -14.62 -5.26 -11.22
N GLU A 38 -14.85 -5.60 -9.96
CA GLU A 38 -14.44 -4.82 -8.78
C GLU A 38 -12.92 -4.64 -8.63
N GLU A 39 -12.10 -5.51 -9.21
CA GLU A 39 -10.64 -5.39 -9.15
C GLU A 39 -10.11 -4.24 -10.02
N GLU A 40 -10.80 -3.85 -11.10
CA GLU A 40 -10.30 -2.83 -12.03
C GLU A 40 -10.42 -1.40 -11.47
N GLY A 41 -11.36 -1.15 -10.55
CA GLY A 41 -11.55 0.16 -9.90
C GLY A 41 -10.78 0.37 -8.60
N LYS A 42 -10.28 -0.70 -7.96
CA LYS A 42 -9.44 -0.62 -6.75
C LYS A 42 -8.09 0.08 -6.98
N PRO A 43 -7.28 -0.30 -7.99
CA PRO A 43 -5.98 0.34 -8.19
C PRO A 43 -6.13 1.82 -8.53
N VAL A 44 -7.14 2.20 -9.33
CA VAL A 44 -7.40 3.61 -9.67
C VAL A 44 -7.71 4.44 -8.42
N LYS A 45 -8.61 3.96 -7.55
CA LYS A 45 -8.93 4.63 -6.28
C LYS A 45 -7.74 4.71 -5.34
N GLU A 46 -6.89 3.67 -5.31
CA GLU A 46 -5.65 3.69 -4.54
C GLU A 46 -4.68 4.76 -5.08
N PHE A 47 -4.51 4.85 -6.41
CA PHE A 47 -3.68 5.90 -7.03
C PHE A 47 -4.20 7.31 -6.76
N GLU A 48 -5.51 7.54 -6.87
CA GLU A 48 -6.15 8.82 -6.52
C GLU A 48 -5.86 9.19 -5.05
N SER A 49 -6.03 8.24 -4.13
CA SER A 49 -5.71 8.45 -2.71
C SER A 49 -4.23 8.81 -2.49
N PHE A 50 -3.30 8.14 -3.16
CA PHE A 50 -1.87 8.47 -3.06
C PHE A 50 -1.57 9.87 -3.60
N TRP A 51 -2.22 10.26 -4.69
CA TRP A 51 -2.09 11.59 -5.27
C TRP A 51 -2.59 12.68 -4.32
N ASP A 52 -3.77 12.47 -3.73
CA ASP A 52 -4.37 13.39 -2.77
C ASP A 52 -3.49 13.58 -1.52
N ILE A 53 -2.93 12.49 -0.99
CA ILE A 53 -2.00 12.53 0.15
C ILE A 53 -0.76 13.33 -0.23
N ARG A 54 -0.18 13.08 -1.41
CA ARG A 54 1.00 13.79 -1.90
C ARG A 54 0.71 15.28 -2.07
N GLN A 55 -0.46 15.66 -2.60
CA GLN A 55 -0.82 17.06 -2.77
C GLN A 55 -0.97 17.78 -1.43
N LYS A 56 -1.59 17.13 -0.44
CA LYS A 56 -1.67 17.66 0.93
C LYS A 56 -0.29 17.81 1.57
N ASP A 57 0.59 16.83 1.38
CA ASP A 57 1.98 16.89 1.87
C ASP A 57 2.75 18.05 1.23
N PHE A 58 2.60 18.28 -0.08
CA PHE A 58 3.20 19.44 -0.75
C PHE A 58 2.75 20.77 -0.13
N ALA A 59 1.45 20.94 0.11
CA ALA A 59 0.93 22.16 0.72
C ALA A 59 1.47 22.38 2.15
N LEU A 60 1.60 21.31 2.94
CA LEU A 60 2.18 21.37 4.29
C LEU A 60 3.68 21.67 4.24
N ARG A 61 4.41 21.05 3.30
CA ARG A 61 5.84 21.31 3.09
C ARG A 61 6.10 22.75 2.67
N ASP A 62 5.27 23.33 1.82
CA ASP A 62 5.40 24.73 1.43
C ASP A 62 5.18 25.68 2.62
N LYS A 63 4.19 25.40 3.48
CA LYS A 63 4.00 26.14 4.73
C LYS A 63 5.23 26.02 5.65
N LEU A 64 5.70 24.79 5.89
CA LEU A 64 6.86 24.54 6.73
C LEU A 64 8.14 25.20 6.18
N ASN A 65 8.32 25.20 4.86
CA ASN A 65 9.48 25.84 4.23
C ASN A 65 9.47 27.36 4.44
N LYS A 66 8.29 28.01 4.37
CA LYS A 66 8.13 29.43 4.68
C LYS A 66 8.47 29.74 6.14
N GLU A 67 7.99 28.92 7.07
CA GLU A 67 8.30 29.05 8.50
C GLU A 67 9.81 28.92 8.76
N LYS A 68 10.46 27.88 8.22
CA LYS A 68 11.91 27.67 8.35
C LYS A 68 12.73 28.81 7.74
N LEU A 69 12.32 29.33 6.59
CA LEU A 69 12.96 30.48 5.97
C LEU A 69 12.85 31.72 6.87
N LEU A 70 11.67 31.95 7.46
CA LEU A 70 11.44 33.07 8.37
C LEU A 70 12.26 32.93 9.65
N GLU A 71 12.31 31.74 10.25
CA GLU A 71 13.16 31.43 11.41
C GLU A 71 14.64 31.74 11.11
N SER A 72 15.14 31.33 9.94
CA SER A 72 16.49 31.63 9.50
C SER A 72 16.74 33.14 9.37
N LEU A 73 15.81 33.89 8.77
CA LEU A 73 15.90 35.35 8.65
C LEU A 73 15.75 36.09 9.99
N ILE A 74 15.10 35.50 10.99
CA ILE A 74 15.01 36.05 12.35
C ILE A 74 16.28 35.75 13.15
N ALA A 75 16.89 34.59 12.96
CA ALA A 75 18.10 34.18 13.65
C ALA A 75 19.36 34.92 13.20
N LYS A 76 19.38 35.44 11.96
CA LYS A 76 20.47 36.29 11.48
C LYS A 76 20.49 37.65 12.21
N THR A 77 21.66 38.03 12.72
CA THR A 77 21.87 39.26 13.50
C THR A 77 21.87 40.53 12.64
N GLU A 78 22.42 40.45 11.44
CA GLU A 78 22.45 41.55 10.47
C GLU A 78 21.77 41.08 9.18
N LEU A 79 20.86 41.92 8.70
CA LEU A 79 20.00 41.63 7.56
C LEU A 79 20.15 42.75 6.53
N ASP A 80 20.40 42.37 5.28
CA ASP A 80 20.51 43.34 4.20
C ASP A 80 19.14 43.95 3.87
N LYS A 81 19.12 45.14 3.24
CA LYS A 81 17.87 45.83 2.85
C LYS A 81 16.89 44.92 2.08
N LEU A 82 17.41 44.05 1.22
CA LEU A 82 16.62 43.08 0.47
C LEU A 82 16.05 41.97 1.35
N GLU A 83 16.84 41.48 2.31
CA GLU A 83 16.41 40.44 3.24
C GLU A 83 15.36 40.97 4.23
N ILE A 84 15.48 42.24 4.66
CA ILE A 84 14.45 42.92 5.45
C ILE A 84 13.15 42.99 4.66
N ALA A 85 13.20 43.43 3.40
CA ALA A 85 12.03 43.51 2.53
C ALA A 85 11.39 42.12 2.33
N LEU A 86 12.20 41.08 2.11
CA LEU A 86 11.74 39.70 2.00
C LEU A 86 11.08 39.21 3.28
N LYS A 87 11.70 39.45 4.44
CA LYS A 87 11.16 39.10 5.77
C LYS A 87 9.81 39.75 6.02
N THR A 88 9.67 41.06 5.75
CA THR A 88 8.40 41.78 5.89
C THR A 88 7.33 41.21 4.97
N LYS A 89 7.67 40.96 3.70
CA LYS A 89 6.73 40.35 2.75
C LYS A 89 6.28 38.97 3.23
N LEU A 90 7.21 38.13 3.69
CA LEU A 90 6.93 36.77 4.14
C LEU A 90 5.99 36.77 5.36
N ILE A 91 6.21 37.67 6.32
CA ILE A 91 5.32 37.84 7.48
C ILE A 91 3.91 38.25 7.02
N ASN A 92 3.80 39.24 6.12
CA ASN A 92 2.50 39.68 5.62
C ASN A 92 1.76 38.56 4.87
N ASP A 93 2.46 37.84 3.99
CA ASP A 93 1.89 36.70 3.25
C ASP A 93 1.41 35.58 4.20
N MET A 94 2.11 35.37 5.33
CA MET A 94 1.69 34.38 6.34
C MET A 94 0.49 34.83 7.18
N LEU A 95 0.39 36.13 7.49
CA LEU A 95 -0.71 36.70 8.28
C LEU A 95 -1.98 37.00 7.47
N ALA A 96 -1.87 37.12 6.15
CA ALA A 96 -2.99 37.37 5.25
C ALA A 96 -3.76 36.11 4.82
N ASN A 97 -3.27 34.92 5.18
CA ASN A 97 -3.85 33.62 4.84
C ASN A 97 -4.64 32.99 5.98
#